data_AF-A0AAV0Y4M1-F1
#
_entry.id   AF-A0AAV0Y4M1-F1
#
_cell.length_a   1.000
_cell.length_b   1.000
_cell.length_c   1.000
_cell.angle_alpha   90.00
_cell.angle_beta   90.00
_cell.angle_gamma   90.00
#
_symmetry.space_group_name_H-M   'P 1'
#
loop_
_entity.id
_entity.type
_entity.pdbx_description
1 polymer ?
#
loop_
_entity_poly.entity_id
_entity_poly.type
_entity_poly.pdbx_seq_one_letter_code
_entity_poly.pdbx_strand_id
1 'polypeptide(L)'
;MLDTGSKKISILRHGRYIGDLSPSKFSTPKRTRANINLIKKDVKILRKKNKILKQINSRLEKRVCTLENIVNDLEKKMLVSENAVKHLKVLNSVVLENIVSGDLKKK
;
A
#
# COMPACT_ATOMS: atom_id res chain seq x y z
N MET A 1 28.05 -25.91 -35.89
CA MET A 1 28.61 -24.61 -35.47
C MET A 1 27.70 -24.07 -34.37
N LEU A 2 28.24 -23.85 -33.16
CA LEU A 2 27.43 -23.47 -32.00
C LEU A 2 27.07 -21.99 -32.03
N ASP A 3 25.80 -21.73 -31.79
CA ASP A 3 25.12 -20.44 -31.58
C ASP A 3 25.85 -19.57 -30.54
N THR A 4 26.07 -18.28 -30.87
CA THR A 4 26.11 -17.23 -29.86
C THR A 4 25.44 -15.95 -30.38
N GLY A 5 24.11 -15.93 -30.32
CA GLY A 5 23.32 -14.72 -30.40
C GLY A 5 23.89 -13.61 -29.51
N SER A 6 24.18 -12.46 -30.14
CA SER A 6 24.66 -11.24 -29.48
C SER A 6 23.61 -10.69 -28.50
N LYS A 7 23.65 -11.15 -27.24
CA LYS A 7 22.93 -10.51 -26.13
C LYS A 7 23.60 -9.17 -25.83
N LYS A 8 23.03 -8.09 -26.37
CA LYS A 8 23.41 -6.70 -26.11
C LYS A 8 23.73 -6.50 -24.61
N ILE A 9 24.97 -6.09 -24.37
CA ILE A 9 25.55 -5.80 -23.06
C ILE A 9 24.73 -4.68 -22.37
N SER A 10 23.85 -5.04 -21.44
CA SER A 10 23.25 -4.11 -20.45
C SER A 10 24.08 -4.00 -19.16
N ILE A 11 25.35 -4.44 -19.21
CA ILE A 11 26.06 -4.96 -18.04
C ILE A 11 26.69 -3.86 -17.17
N LEU A 12 26.71 -2.58 -17.59
CA LEU A 12 27.57 -1.58 -16.92
C LEU A 12 26.88 -0.57 -15.98
N ARG A 13 25.54 -0.51 -15.92
CA ARG A 13 24.85 0.43 -15.00
C ARG A 13 24.33 -0.29 -13.75
N HIS A 14 24.46 0.36 -12.59
CA HIS A 14 23.89 -0.10 -11.32
C HIS A 14 22.36 -0.25 -11.48
N GLY A 15 21.74 -1.21 -10.77
CA GLY A 15 20.28 -1.39 -10.81
C GLY A 15 19.58 -0.11 -10.36
N ARG A 16 18.46 0.27 -11.00
CA ARG A 16 17.69 1.46 -10.60
C ARG A 16 16.66 1.12 -9.53
N TYR A 17 16.17 -0.11 -9.54
CA TYR A 17 15.23 -0.65 -8.57
C TYR A 17 15.76 -1.95 -7.96
N ILE A 18 15.25 -2.34 -6.78
CA ILE A 18 15.58 -3.64 -6.17
C ILE A 18 15.31 -4.80 -7.13
N GLY A 19 14.24 -4.71 -7.94
CA GLY A 19 13.89 -5.74 -8.92
C GLY A 19 14.92 -5.91 -10.06
N ASP A 20 15.78 -4.92 -10.29
CA ASP A 20 16.83 -4.98 -11.32
C ASP A 20 18.11 -5.68 -10.80
N LEU A 21 18.15 -6.07 -9.53
CA LEU A 21 19.33 -6.62 -8.88
C LEU A 21 19.49 -8.10 -9.22
N SER A 22 20.60 -8.44 -9.84
CA SER A 22 21.03 -9.82 -10.10
C SER A 22 22.40 -10.09 -9.48
N PRO A 23 22.79 -11.37 -9.26
CA PRO A 23 24.09 -11.70 -8.65
C PRO A 23 25.29 -11.05 -9.35
N SER A 24 25.24 -10.89 -10.68
CA SER A 24 26.30 -10.23 -11.47
C SER A 24 26.50 -8.75 -11.10
N LYS A 25 25.48 -8.09 -10.54
CA LYS A 25 25.57 -6.71 -10.04
C LYS A 25 26.31 -6.61 -8.71
N PHE A 26 26.58 -7.73 -8.02
CA PHE A 26 27.35 -7.79 -6.78
C PHE A 26 28.79 -8.30 -7.00
N SER A 27 29.26 -8.32 -8.24
CA SER A 27 30.54 -8.92 -8.63
C SER A 27 31.79 -8.21 -8.07
N THR A 28 31.68 -6.96 -7.62
CA THR A 28 32.79 -6.20 -7.05
C THR A 28 32.39 -5.49 -5.77
N PRO A 29 33.32 -5.29 -4.80
CA PRO A 29 33.01 -4.60 -3.55
C PRO A 29 32.37 -3.22 -3.74
N LYS A 30 32.81 -2.46 -4.76
CA LYS A 30 32.25 -1.14 -5.10
C LYS A 30 30.77 -1.25 -5.51
N ARG A 31 30.43 -2.21 -6.39
CA ARG A 31 29.05 -2.42 -6.85
C ARG A 31 28.15 -2.96 -5.74
N THR A 32 28.68 -3.88 -4.93
CA THR A 32 27.98 -4.43 -3.77
C THR A 32 27.59 -3.34 -2.78
N ARG A 33 28.51 -2.44 -2.42
CA ARG A 33 28.19 -1.29 -1.54
C ARG A 33 27.10 -0.41 -2.13
N ALA A 34 27.15 -0.10 -3.42
CA ALA A 34 26.16 0.75 -4.08
C ALA A 34 24.74 0.12 -4.05
N ASN A 35 24.63 -1.16 -4.41
CA ASN A 35 23.34 -1.86 -4.44
C ASN A 35 22.79 -2.12 -3.03
N ILE A 36 23.65 -2.40 -2.03
CA ILE A 36 23.22 -2.51 -0.63
C ILE A 36 22.64 -1.17 -0.15
N ASN A 37 23.26 -0.04 -0.51
CA ASN A 37 22.74 1.28 -0.16
C ASN A 37 21.39 1.57 -0.81
N LEU A 38 21.20 1.14 -2.06
CA LEU A 38 19.90 1.20 -2.74
C LEU A 38 18.85 0.40 -1.96
N ILE A 39 19.13 -0.86 -1.62
CA ILE A 39 18.22 -1.72 -0.86
C ILE A 39 17.86 -1.06 0.48
N LYS A 40 18.85 -0.58 1.23
CA LYS A 40 18.63 0.09 2.52
C LYS A 40 17.72 1.32 2.38
N LYS A 41 17.93 2.12 1.33
CA LYS A 41 17.11 3.31 1.04
C LYS A 41 15.66 2.91 0.75
N ASP A 42 15.46 1.94 -0.13
CA ASP A 42 14.12 1.50 -0.53
C ASP A 42 13.37 0.86 0.64
N VAL A 43 14.03 0.01 1.44
CA VAL A 43 13.45 -0.55 2.67
C VAL A 43 13.05 0.56 3.64
N LYS A 44 13.87 1.60 3.82
CA LYS A 44 13.55 2.75 4.68
C LYS A 44 12.31 3.50 4.17
N ILE A 45 12.21 3.73 2.85
CA ILE A 45 11.05 4.39 2.23
C ILE A 45 9.79 3.54 2.42
N LEU A 46 9.85 2.23 2.14
CA LEU A 46 8.72 1.32 2.30
C LEU A 46 8.24 1.26 3.75
N ARG A 47 9.16 1.18 4.72
CA ARG A 47 8.82 1.25 6.16
C ARG A 47 8.10 2.54 6.52
N LYS A 48 8.57 3.68 6.00
CA LYS A 48 7.91 4.99 6.23
C LYS A 48 6.50 5.02 5.64
N LYS A 49 6.33 4.55 4.39
CA LYS A 49 5.02 4.44 3.74
C LYS A 49 4.07 3.55 4.54
N ASN A 50 4.51 2.36 4.94
CA ASN A 50 3.71 1.45 5.78
C ASN A 50 3.32 2.08 7.11
N LYS A 51 4.22 2.81 7.79
CA LYS A 51 3.89 3.51 9.03
C LYS A 51 2.79 4.54 8.81
N ILE A 52 2.91 5.36 7.76
CA ILE A 52 1.92 6.41 7.43
C ILE A 52 0.57 5.76 7.10
N LEU A 53 0.55 4.73 6.26
CA LEU A 53 -0.68 4.02 5.90
C LEU A 53 -1.36 3.41 7.13
N LYS A 54 -0.61 2.76 8.02
CA LYS A 54 -1.16 2.23 9.28
C LYS A 54 -1.76 3.32 10.16
N GLN A 55 -1.10 4.48 10.26
CA GLN A 55 -1.61 5.61 11.04
C GLN A 55 -2.89 6.20 10.44
N ILE A 56 -2.93 6.34 9.11
CA ILE A 56 -4.13 6.81 8.40
C ILE A 56 -5.27 5.81 8.62
N ASN A 57 -5.02 4.52 8.43
CA ASN A 57 -6.03 3.49 8.61
C ASN A 57 -6.60 3.50 10.05
N SER A 58 -5.74 3.56 11.07
CA SER A 58 -6.19 3.63 12.47
C SER A 58 -7.01 4.90 12.76
N ARG A 59 -6.68 6.05 12.13
CA ARG A 59 -7.49 7.27 12.26
C ARG A 59 -8.85 7.13 11.59
N LEU A 60 -8.90 6.47 10.43
CA LEU A 60 -10.15 6.22 9.71
C LEU A 60 -11.05 5.27 10.50
N GLU A 61 -10.51 4.16 11.02
CA GLU A 61 -11.22 3.22 11.89
C GLU A 61 -11.85 3.93 13.10
N LYS A 62 -11.07 4.81 13.77
CA LYS A 62 -11.60 5.61 14.89
C LYS A 62 -12.73 6.55 14.46
N ARG A 63 -12.63 7.17 13.28
CA ARG A 63 -13.69 8.06 12.76
C ARG A 63 -14.96 7.28 12.43
N VAL A 64 -14.83 6.12 11.80
CA VAL A 64 -15.97 5.23 11.51
C VAL A 64 -16.65 4.83 12.81
N CYS A 65 -15.90 4.32 13.79
CA CYS A 65 -16.43 3.95 15.10
C CYS A 65 -17.12 5.14 15.80
N THR A 66 -16.53 6.33 15.74
CA THR A 66 -17.14 7.54 16.31
C THR A 66 -18.47 7.87 15.64
N LEU A 67 -18.54 7.81 14.30
CA LEU A 67 -19.76 8.08 13.55
C LEU A 67 -20.85 7.02 13.82
N GLU A 68 -20.48 5.74 13.89
CA GLU A 68 -21.40 4.65 14.28
C GLU A 68 -21.97 4.88 15.67
N ASN A 69 -21.14 5.27 16.64
CA ASN A 69 -21.60 5.60 17.99
C ASN A 69 -22.59 6.78 17.99
N ILE A 70 -22.29 7.85 17.24
CA ILE A 70 -23.21 8.99 17.10
C ILE A 70 -24.55 8.55 16.52
N VAL A 71 -24.55 7.75 15.45
CA VAL A 71 -25.79 7.24 14.85
C VAL A 71 -26.58 6.40 15.85
N ASN A 72 -25.92 5.52 16.59
CA ASN A 72 -26.56 4.68 17.61
C ASN A 72 -27.15 5.53 18.75
N ASP A 73 -26.45 6.58 19.19
CA ASP A 73 -26.95 7.48 20.24
C ASP A 73 -28.15 8.30 19.77
N LEU A 74 -28.13 8.76 18.52
CA LEU A 74 -29.25 9.46 17.89
C LEU A 74 -30.48 8.57 17.75
N GLU A 75 -30.29 7.32 17.35
CA GLU A 75 -31.33 6.29 17.27
C GLU A 75 -31.93 6.00 18.65
N LYS A 76 -31.09 5.75 19.66
CA LYS A 76 -31.54 5.49 21.04
C LYS A 76 -32.33 6.64 21.65
N LYS A 77 -31.93 7.88 21.35
CA LYS A 77 -32.63 9.09 21.84
C LYS A 77 -33.85 9.45 20.99
N MET A 78 -34.20 8.66 19.97
CA MET A 78 -35.30 8.94 19.03
C MET A 78 -35.16 10.31 18.36
N LEU A 79 -33.92 10.80 18.19
CA LEU A 79 -33.63 12.11 17.59
C LEU A 79 -33.54 12.05 16.06
N VAL A 80 -33.65 10.86 15.47
CA VAL A 80 -33.57 10.60 14.04
C VAL A 80 -34.62 9.55 13.67
N SER A 81 -35.25 9.70 12.49
CA SER A 81 -36.23 8.72 12.02
C SER A 81 -35.57 7.37 11.72
N GLU A 82 -36.30 6.29 11.99
CA GLU A 82 -35.80 4.92 11.77
C GLU A 82 -35.36 4.70 10.31
N ASN A 83 -36.06 5.33 9.35
CA ASN A 83 -35.71 5.27 7.94
C ASN A 83 -34.38 5.98 7.64
N ALA A 84 -34.12 7.12 8.28
CA ALA A 84 -32.84 7.82 8.13
C ALA A 84 -31.69 7.00 8.73
N VAL A 85 -31.89 6.32 9.86
CA VAL A 85 -30.87 5.44 10.44
C VAL A 85 -30.53 4.26 9.52
N LYS A 86 -31.55 3.62 8.93
CA LYS A 86 -31.35 2.51 7.96
C LYS A 86 -30.52 2.97 6.76
N HIS A 87 -30.84 4.12 6.18
CA HIS A 87 -30.07 4.67 5.05
C HIS A 87 -28.61 4.97 5.43
N LEU A 88 -28.36 5.54 6.62
CA LEU A 88 -27.00 5.83 7.08
C LEU A 88 -26.16 4.56 7.27
N LYS A 89 -26.74 3.50 7.85
CA LYS A 89 -26.05 2.21 8.05
C LYS A 89 -25.73 1.53 6.71
N VAL A 90 -26.67 1.54 5.75
CA VAL A 90 -26.47 0.95 4.42
C VAL A 90 -25.39 1.69 3.63
N LEU A 91 -25.39 3.03 3.65
CA LEU A 91 -24.36 3.83 2.98
C LEU A 91 -22.95 3.52 3.50
N ASN A 92 -22.79 3.38 4.83
CA ASN A 92 -21.51 3.02 5.41
C ASN A 92 -21.00 1.66 4.92
N SER A 93 -21.87 0.64 4.89
CA SER A 93 -21.51 -0.70 4.39
C SER A 93 -21.12 -0.68 2.91
N VAL A 94 -21.92 -0.06 2.04
CA VAL A 94 -21.66 0.00 0.60
C VAL A 94 -20.37 0.77 0.28
N VAL A 95 -20.10 1.88 0.99
CA VAL A 95 -18.87 2.65 0.78
C VAL A 95 -17.64 1.84 1.19
N LEU A 96 -17.69 1.11 2.31
CA LEU A 96 -16.59 0.26 2.75
C LEU A 96 -16.32 -0.89 1.76
N GLU A 97 -17.37 -1.55 1.27
CA GLU A 97 -17.24 -2.61 0.27
C GLU A 97 -16.63 -2.11 -1.04
N ASN A 98 -17.03 -0.91 -1.49
CA ASN A 98 -16.48 -0.29 -2.69
C ASN A 98 -15.01 0.10 -2.54
N ILE A 99 -14.59 0.57 -1.36
CA ILE A 99 -13.18 0.87 -1.07
C ILE A 99 -12.35 -0.42 -1.13
N VAL A 100 -12.79 -1.48 -0.45
CA VAL A 100 -12.08 -2.78 -0.43
C VAL A 100 -12.01 -3.38 -1.84
N SER A 101 -13.12 -3.35 -2.57
CA SER A 101 -13.22 -3.93 -3.92
C SER A 101 -12.45 -3.12 -4.97
N GLY A 102 -12.40 -1.79 -4.84
CA GLY A 102 -11.64 -0.91 -5.73
C GLY A 102 -10.13 -1.08 -5.59
N ASP A 103 -9.64 -1.42 -4.39
CA ASP A 103 -8.23 -1.69 -4.14
C ASP A 103 -7.79 -3.09 -4.60
N LEU A 104 -8.69 -4.08 -4.59
CA LEU A 104 -8.41 -5.43 -5.11
C LEU A 104 -8.29 -5.50 -6.64
N LYS A 105 -8.93 -4.58 -7.36
CA LYS A 105 -8.93 -4.52 -8.83
C LYS A 105 -7.72 -3.81 -9.44
N LYS A 106 -6.84 -3.18 -8.64
CA LYS A 106 -5.67 -2.41 -9.11
C LYS A 106 -4.36 -3.22 -9.15
N LYS A 107 -4.42 -4.55 -9.13
CA LYS A 107 -3.24 -5.43 -9.25
C LYS A 107 -2.98 -5.88 -10.67
#